data_AF-A0A3S0MFG0-F1
#
_entry.id   AF-A0A3S0MFG0-F1
#
_cell.length_a   1.000
_cell.length_b   1.000
_cell.length_c   1.000
_cell.angle_alpha   90.00
_cell.angle_beta   90.00
_cell.angle_gamma   90.00
#
_symmetry.space_group_name_H-M   'P 1'
#
loop_
_entity.id
_entity.type
_entity.pdbx_description
1 polymer ?
#
loop_
_entity_poly.entity_id
_entity_poly.type
_entity_poly.pdbx_seq_one_letter_code
_entity_poly.pdbx_strand_id
1 'polypeptide(L)' 'MKQVRKFYDRAFKEKAVQLSYDRHKISELARELEVTAPQLYRWRKE' A
#
# COMPACT_ATOMS: atom_id res chain seq x y z
N MET A 1 15.92 -15.73 -6.97
CA MET A 1 15.96 -14.25 -6.89
C MET A 1 15.58 -13.83 -5.48
N LYS A 2 16.50 -13.20 -4.71
CA LYS A 2 16.17 -12.67 -3.39
C LYS A 2 15.19 -11.50 -3.58
N GLN A 3 13.92 -11.68 -3.26
CA GLN A 3 12.98 -10.57 -3.19
C GLN A 3 13.47 -9.63 -2.09
N VAL A 4 14.06 -8.51 -2.48
CA VAL A 4 14.39 -7.43 -1.54
C VAL A 4 13.05 -6.95 -0.99
N ARG A 5 12.74 -7.33 0.25
CA ARG A 5 11.56 -6.82 0.95
C ARG A 5 11.78 -5.34 1.13
N LYS A 6 11.08 -4.52 0.33
CA LYS A 6 10.95 -3.08 0.62
C LYS A 6 10.34 -2.96 2.01
N PHE A 7 11.10 -2.42 2.95
CA PHE A 7 10.58 -2.05 4.26
C PHE A 7 9.82 -0.74 4.09
N TYR A 8 8.53 -0.78 4.39
CA TYR A 8 7.69 0.41 4.46
C TYR A 8 7.57 0.81 5.91
N ASP A 9 7.82 2.09 6.19
CA ASP A 9 7.61 2.65 7.51
C ASP A 9 6.14 2.52 7.93
N ARG A 10 5.89 2.43 9.23
CA ARG A 10 4.53 2.38 9.78
C ARG A 10 3.72 3.59 9.36
N ALA A 11 4.30 4.80 9.40
CA ALA A 11 3.61 6.02 8.99
C ALA A 11 3.21 5.98 7.50
N PHE A 12 4.05 5.36 6.66
CA PHE A 12 3.73 5.15 5.26
C PHE A 12 2.55 4.19 5.08
N LYS A 13 2.55 3.05 5.79
CA LYS A 13 1.44 2.09 5.74
C LYS A 13 0.12 2.73 6.20
N GLU A 14 0.13 3.46 7.31
CA GLU A 14 -1.07 4.13 7.83
C GLU A 14 -1.62 5.15 6.82
N LYS A 15 -0.76 5.99 6.23
CA LYS A 15 -1.17 6.94 5.19
C LYS A 15 -1.70 6.24 3.94
N ALA A 16 -1.05 5.16 3.52
CA ALA A 16 -1.48 4.36 2.37
C ALA A 16 -2.85 3.71 2.60
N VAL A 17 -3.09 3.19 3.81
CA VAL A 17 -4.38 2.61 4.22
C VAL A 17 -5.47 3.69 4.24
N GLN A 18 -5.22 4.85 4.86
CA GLN A 18 -6.16 5.99 4.88
C GLN A 18 -6.54 6.44 3.47
N LEU A 19 -5.55 6.71 2.61
CA LEU A 19 -5.77 7.10 1.21
C LEU A 19 -6.54 6.05 0.42
N SER A 20 -6.35 4.78 0.77
CA SER A 20 -7.05 3.71 0.09
C SER A 20 -8.56 3.71 0.43
N TYR A 21 -8.97 4.10 1.63
CA TYR A 21 -10.39 4.22 1.97
C TYR A 21 -11.05 5.43 1.28
N ASP A 22 -10.30 6.52 1.12
CA ASP A 22 -10.77 7.74 0.47
C ASP A 22 -10.88 7.59 -1.06
N ARG A 23 -9.91 6.91 -1.69
CA ARG A 23 -9.91 6.71 -3.14
C ARG A 23 -10.72 5.50 -3.57
N HIS A 24 -11.60 5.72 -4.55
CA HIS A 24 -12.38 4.66 -5.19
C HIS A 24 -11.52 3.64 -5.98
N LYS A 25 -10.30 4.01 -6.40
CA LYS A 25 -9.43 3.19 -7.25
C LYS A 25 -8.09 2.86 -6.58
N ILE A 26 -8.04 1.70 -5.92
CA ILE A 26 -6.84 1.17 -5.23
C ILE A 26 -5.69 0.89 -6.20
N SER A 27 -5.99 0.48 -7.43
CA SER A 27 -4.97 0.17 -8.45
C SER A 27 -4.17 1.41 -8.87
N GLU A 28 -4.81 2.58 -8.95
CA GLU A 28 -4.13 3.84 -9.27
C GLU A 28 -3.28 4.30 -8.10
N LEU A 29 -3.85 4.25 -6.88
CA LEU A 29 -3.12 4.56 -5.65
C LEU A 29 -1.89 3.68 -5.47
N ALA A 30 -2.01 2.38 -5.76
CA ALA A 30 -0.88 1.46 -5.70
C ALA A 30 0.25 1.89 -6.65
N ARG A 31 -0.10 2.33 -7.86
CA ARG A 31 0.87 2.79 -8.86
C ARG A 31 1.51 4.13 -8.47
N GLU A 32 0.76 5.04 -7.88
CA GLU A 32 1.28 6.31 -7.35
C GLU A 32 2.23 6.11 -6.17
N LEU A 33 1.92 5.16 -5.29
CA LEU A 33 2.72 4.86 -4.10
C LEU A 33 3.88 3.87 -4.38
N GLU A 34 4.04 3.43 -5.63
CA GLU A 34 4.99 2.39 -6.05
C GLU A 34 4.89 1.08 -5.23
N VAL A 35 3.67 0.76 -4.79
CA VAL A 35 3.31 -0.46 -4.08
C VAL A 35 2.42 -1.35 -4.94
N THR A 36 2.15 -2.56 -4.47
CA THR A 36 1.17 -3.43 -5.13
C THR A 36 -0.19 -3.29 -4.46
N ALA A 37 -1.27 -3.29 -5.26
CA ALA A 37 -2.63 -3.35 -4.74
C ALA A 37 -2.84 -4.46 -3.69
N PRO A 38 -2.33 -5.70 -3.85
CA PRO A 38 -2.41 -6.71 -2.80
C PRO A 38 -1.71 -6.34 -1.48
N GLN A 39 -0.67 -5.50 -1.48
CA GLN A 39 -0.10 -4.98 -0.23
C GLN A 39 -1.06 -4.03 0.48
N LEU A 40 -1.72 -3.12 -0.25
CA LEU A 40 -2.72 -2.23 0.32
C LEU A 40 -3.89 -3.02 0.94
N TYR A 41 -4.37 -4.07 0.26
CA TYR A 41 -5.42 -4.94 0.81
C TYR A 41 -4.96 -5.70 2.06
N ARG A 42 -3.68 -6.08 2.16
CA ARG A 42 -3.13 -6.70 3.37
C ARG A 42 -3.07 -5.69 4.52
N TRP A 43 -2.58 -4.48 4.27
CA TRP A 43 -2.47 -3.43 5.29
C TRP A 43 -3.82 -2.94 5.81
N ARG A 44 -4.90 -3.04 5.04
CA ARG A 44 -6.27 -2.78 5.53
C ARG A 44 -6.81 -3.83 6.51
N LYS A 45 -6.25 -5.04 6.47
CA LYS A 45 -6.67 -6.18 7.30
C LYS A 45 -5.79 -6.36 8.53
N GLU A 46 -4.63 -5.70 8.57
CA GLU A 46 -3.82 -5.53 9.78
C GLU A 46 -4.51 -4.55 10.72
#